data_AF-A0A1M4SVK4-F1
#
_entry.id   AF-A0A1M4SVK4-F1
#
_cell.length_a   1.000
_cell.length_b   1.000
_cell.length_c   1.000
_cell.angle_alpha   90.00
_cell.angle_beta   90.00
_cell.angle_gamma   90.00
#
_symmetry.space_group_name_H-M   'P 1'
#
loop_
_entity.id
_entity.type
_entity.pdbx_description
1 polymer ?
#
loop_
_entity_poly.entity_id
_entity_poly.type
_entity_poly.pdbx_seq_one_letter_code
_entity_poly.pdbx_strand_id
1 'polypeptide(L)'
;MNISLTSKEYKLWLELLLLGAYIIEKSDCEEKDKYFKVLKYILSDKRSNSDYKDNCYITFNEINNILLRDIDLKEEYIESYNENMFWNELSDKLATKDAFEKIGEEITEDNYEEFLKLKKDIINKYIENFKESNYHIKELPY
;
A
#
# COMPACT_ATOMS: atom_id res chain seq x y z
N MET A 1 14.53 -12.65 -20.25
CA MET A 1 14.97 -13.23 -18.96
C MET A 1 13.94 -14.28 -18.58
N ASN A 2 14.31 -15.57 -18.57
CA ASN A 2 13.35 -16.64 -18.27
C ASN A 2 13.36 -16.90 -16.76
N ILE A 3 12.34 -16.41 -16.05
CA ILE A 3 12.13 -16.71 -14.65
C ILE A 3 11.28 -17.99 -14.57
N SER A 4 11.85 -19.09 -14.07
CA SER A 4 11.10 -20.32 -13.80
C SER A 4 10.56 -20.28 -12.37
N LEU A 5 9.26 -20.03 -12.21
CA LEU A 5 8.58 -20.10 -10.92
C LEU A 5 7.95 -21.48 -10.72
N THR A 6 8.05 -22.03 -9.52
CA THR A 6 7.23 -23.16 -9.09
C THR A 6 5.75 -22.76 -9.02
N SER A 7 4.84 -23.73 -8.99
CA SER A 7 3.39 -23.47 -8.86
C SER A 7 3.06 -22.66 -7.59
N LYS A 8 3.77 -22.90 -6.48
CA LYS A 8 3.59 -22.14 -5.24
C LYS A 8 4.08 -20.70 -5.37
N GLU A 9 5.26 -20.50 -5.91
CA GLU A 9 5.83 -19.16 -6.11
C GLU A 9 5.02 -18.35 -7.13
N TYR A 10 4.47 -19.00 -8.15
CA TYR A 10 3.58 -18.36 -9.10
C TYR A 10 2.29 -17.86 -8.42
N LYS A 11 1.71 -18.66 -7.52
CA LYS A 11 0.54 -18.21 -6.75
C LYS A 11 0.89 -17.02 -5.85
N LEU A 12 1.99 -17.09 -5.11
CA LEU A 12 2.44 -15.95 -4.29
C LEU A 12 2.65 -14.68 -5.13
N TRP A 13 3.19 -14.84 -6.34
CA TRP A 13 3.40 -13.72 -7.25
C TRP A 13 2.08 -13.10 -7.74
N LEU A 14 1.09 -13.91 -8.10
CA LEU A 14 -0.24 -13.42 -8.45
C LEU A 14 -0.95 -12.74 -7.26
N GLU A 15 -0.77 -13.25 -6.03
CA GLU A 15 -1.31 -12.65 -4.80
C GLU A 15 -0.69 -11.25 -4.57
N LEU A 16 0.63 -11.11 -4.79
CA LEU A 16 1.32 -9.80 -4.74
C LEU A 16 0.80 -8.82 -5.79
N LEU A 17 0.58 -9.28 -7.03
CA LEU A 17 0.02 -8.43 -8.09
C LEU A 17 -1.41 -7.98 -7.75
N LEU A 18 -2.20 -8.85 -7.13
CA LEU A 18 -3.57 -8.53 -6.70
C LEU A 18 -3.58 -7.49 -5.58
N LEU A 19 -2.72 -7.64 -4.58
CA LEU A 19 -2.55 -6.65 -3.50
C LEU A 19 -2.11 -5.29 -4.05
N GLY A 20 -1.14 -5.27 -4.97
CA GLY A 20 -0.71 -4.04 -5.64
C GLY A 20 -1.85 -3.38 -6.42
N ALA A 21 -2.61 -4.17 -7.19
CA ALA A 21 -3.77 -3.69 -7.94
C ALA A 21 -4.83 -3.09 -7.01
N TYR A 22 -5.06 -3.70 -5.84
CA TYR A 22 -5.99 -3.21 -4.84
C TYR A 22 -5.56 -1.87 -4.26
N ILE A 23 -4.29 -1.72 -3.89
CA ILE A 23 -3.74 -0.46 -3.38
C ILE A 23 -3.89 0.65 -4.44
N ILE A 24 -3.52 0.37 -5.69
CA ILE A 24 -3.65 1.32 -6.80
C ILE A 24 -5.12 1.74 -6.96
N GLU A 25 -6.05 0.79 -6.95
CA GLU A 25 -7.47 1.07 -7.10
C GLU A 25 -8.01 1.97 -5.98
N LYS A 26 -7.63 1.69 -4.74
CA LYS A 26 -8.10 2.41 -3.55
C LYS A 26 -7.39 3.75 -3.30
N SER A 27 -6.25 3.99 -3.93
CA SER A 27 -5.53 5.27 -3.87
C SER A 27 -6.17 6.34 -4.76
N ASP A 28 -5.86 7.62 -4.58
CA ASP A 28 -6.20 8.69 -5.54
C ASP A 28 -5.10 8.87 -6.61
N CYS A 29 -4.50 7.77 -7.07
CA CYS A 29 -3.44 7.82 -8.07
C CYS A 29 -3.98 8.32 -9.43
N GLU A 30 -3.39 9.38 -9.99
CA GLU A 30 -3.76 9.92 -11.32
C GLU A 30 -3.32 8.98 -12.47
N GLU A 31 -2.32 8.13 -12.22
CA GLU A 31 -1.72 7.24 -13.23
C GLU A 31 -2.23 5.80 -13.17
N LYS A 32 -3.35 5.51 -12.49
CA LYS A 32 -3.92 4.15 -12.33
C LYS A 32 -3.94 3.34 -13.62
N ASP A 33 -4.36 3.94 -14.72
CA ASP A 33 -4.47 3.30 -16.03
C ASP A 33 -3.12 2.75 -16.53
N LYS A 34 -2.01 3.47 -16.27
CA LYS A 34 -0.67 3.02 -16.65
C LYS A 34 -0.28 1.76 -15.87
N TYR A 35 -0.53 1.75 -14.56
CA TYR A 35 -0.23 0.60 -13.70
C TYR A 35 -1.08 -0.62 -14.08
N PHE A 36 -2.39 -0.44 -14.32
CA PHE A 36 -3.25 -1.54 -14.76
C PHE A 36 -2.87 -2.08 -16.14
N LYS A 37 -2.40 -1.23 -17.06
CA LYS A 37 -1.87 -1.68 -18.36
C LYS A 37 -0.65 -2.59 -18.19
N VAL A 38 0.26 -2.25 -17.27
CA VAL A 38 1.45 -3.07 -16.95
C VAL A 38 1.04 -4.39 -16.28
N LEU A 39 0.14 -4.35 -15.30
CA LEU A 39 -0.37 -5.55 -14.63
C LEU A 39 -0.99 -6.52 -15.64
N LYS A 40 -1.79 -6.02 -16.57
CA LYS A 40 -2.37 -6.84 -17.63
C LYS A 40 -1.30 -7.44 -18.55
N TYR A 41 -0.29 -6.66 -18.94
CA TYR A 41 0.83 -7.16 -19.74
C TYR A 41 1.50 -8.36 -19.05
N ILE A 42 1.83 -8.20 -17.77
CA ILE A 42 2.43 -9.23 -16.93
C ILE A 42 1.55 -10.50 -16.86
N LEU A 43 0.23 -10.34 -16.79
CA LEU A 43 -0.72 -11.46 -16.72
C LEU A 43 -1.02 -12.10 -18.08
N SER A 44 -0.91 -11.33 -19.17
CA SER A 44 -1.16 -11.80 -20.54
C SER A 44 -0.11 -12.80 -21.03
N ASP A 45 1.09 -12.76 -20.45
CA ASP A 45 2.24 -13.60 -20.85
C ASP A 45 2.04 -15.10 -20.51
N LYS A 46 0.95 -15.47 -19.83
CA LYS A 46 0.69 -16.88 -19.42
C LYS A 46 -0.51 -17.58 -20.04
N ARG A 47 -1.40 -16.92 -20.79
CA ARG A 47 -2.49 -17.62 -21.51
C ARG A 47 -2.84 -16.90 -22.82
N SER A 48 -2.38 -17.47 -23.94
CA SER A 48 -2.93 -17.38 -25.31
C SER A 48 -3.04 -16.01 -25.99
N ASN A 49 -2.42 -15.90 -27.17
CA ASN A 49 -2.98 -15.35 -28.41
C ASN A 49 -4.29 -14.55 -28.28
N SER A 50 -4.22 -13.31 -27.81
CA SER A 50 -5.27 -12.35 -28.14
C SER A 50 -4.62 -11.01 -28.44
N ASP A 51 -4.93 -10.51 -29.63
CA ASP A 51 -4.39 -9.28 -30.18
C ASP A 51 -4.54 -8.13 -29.17
N TYR A 52 -3.39 -7.60 -28.77
CA TYR A 52 -3.28 -6.41 -27.93
C TYR A 52 -3.89 -5.23 -28.70
N LYS A 53 -5.19 -4.98 -28.51
CA LYS A 53 -5.81 -3.74 -28.97
C LYS A 53 -5.54 -2.66 -27.93
N ASP A 54 -4.68 -1.72 -28.31
CA ASP A 54 -4.15 -0.62 -27.48
C ASP A 54 -5.21 0.34 -26.87
N ASN A 55 -6.50 0.14 -27.15
CA ASN A 55 -7.59 1.07 -26.82
C ASN A 55 -8.62 0.56 -25.80
N CYS A 56 -8.36 -0.53 -25.08
CA CYS A 56 -9.24 -0.93 -23.98
C CYS A 56 -8.87 -0.18 -22.70
N TYR A 57 -9.78 0.68 -22.21
CA TYR A 57 -9.81 1.07 -20.79
C TYR A 57 -9.92 -0.20 -19.95
N ILE A 58 -8.93 -0.47 -19.12
CA ILE A 58 -8.84 -1.69 -18.31
C ILE A 58 -9.22 -1.31 -16.88
N THR A 59 -10.23 -1.97 -16.33
CA THR A 59 -10.71 -1.72 -14.97
C THR A 59 -10.11 -2.71 -13.97
N PHE A 60 -10.03 -2.33 -12.70
CA PHE A 60 -9.66 -3.23 -11.60
C PHE A 60 -10.47 -4.54 -11.64
N ASN A 61 -11.75 -4.49 -11.98
CA ASN A 61 -12.61 -5.67 -12.10
C ASN A 61 -12.10 -6.67 -13.15
N GLU A 62 -11.52 -6.22 -14.27
CA GLU A 62 -10.95 -7.13 -15.27
C GLU A 62 -9.70 -7.86 -14.76
N ILE A 63 -8.82 -7.14 -14.06
CA ILE A 63 -7.61 -7.70 -13.44
C ILE A 63 -7.98 -8.64 -12.30
N ASN A 64 -8.93 -8.22 -11.46
CA ASN A 64 -9.45 -9.02 -10.35
C ASN A 64 -10.08 -10.33 -10.87
N ASN A 65 -10.87 -10.28 -11.95
CA ASN A 65 -11.44 -11.48 -12.57
C ASN A 65 -10.39 -12.44 -13.17
N ILE A 66 -9.25 -11.92 -13.65
CA ILE A 66 -8.14 -12.76 -14.15
C ILE A 66 -7.44 -13.44 -12.97
N LEU A 67 -7.22 -12.70 -11.88
CA LEU A 67 -6.47 -13.15 -10.70
C LEU A 67 -7.29 -14.07 -9.78
N LEU A 68 -8.57 -13.75 -9.54
CA LEU A 68 -9.46 -14.53 -8.66
C LEU A 68 -9.77 -15.94 -9.17
N ARG A 69 -9.63 -16.17 -10.48
CA ARG A 69 -9.73 -17.54 -11.03
C ARG A 69 -8.70 -18.48 -10.45
N ASP A 70 -7.55 -17.94 -10.02
CA ASP A 70 -6.41 -18.73 -9.56
C ASP A 70 -6.12 -18.53 -8.05
N ILE A 71 -6.66 -17.48 -7.38
CA ILE A 71 -6.35 -17.09 -5.97
C ILE A 71 -7.52 -16.37 -5.28
N ASP A 72 -7.80 -16.72 -4.01
CA ASP A 72 -8.65 -15.90 -3.13
C ASP A 72 -7.82 -14.79 -2.48
N LEU A 73 -8.26 -13.53 -2.63
CA LEU A 73 -7.67 -12.39 -1.94
C LEU A 73 -7.92 -12.52 -0.44
N LYS A 74 -6.85 -12.54 0.38
CA LYS A 74 -7.01 -12.54 1.83
C LYS A 74 -7.28 -11.11 2.31
N GLU A 75 -8.54 -10.81 2.56
CA GLU A 75 -9.00 -9.52 3.10
C GLU A 75 -8.24 -9.14 4.39
N GLU A 76 -7.86 -10.12 5.22
CA GLU A 76 -7.04 -9.95 6.42
C GLU A 76 -5.73 -9.17 6.17
N TYR A 77 -5.07 -9.36 5.02
CA TYR A 77 -3.85 -8.62 4.70
C TYR A 77 -4.12 -7.16 4.38
N ILE A 78 -5.25 -6.88 3.74
CA ILE A 78 -5.67 -5.51 3.41
C ILE A 78 -6.08 -4.78 4.68
N GLU A 79 -6.88 -5.42 5.53
CA GLU A 79 -7.30 -4.87 6.82
C GLU A 79 -6.09 -4.55 7.69
N SER A 80 -5.17 -5.52 7.83
CA SER A 80 -3.94 -5.32 8.60
C SER A 80 -3.06 -4.22 7.99
N TYR A 81 -2.96 -4.14 6.66
CA TYR A 81 -2.22 -3.06 6.00
C TYR A 81 -2.84 -1.68 6.27
N ASN A 82 -4.16 -1.55 6.09
CA ASN A 82 -4.89 -0.31 6.30
C ASN A 82 -4.80 0.16 7.76
N GLU A 83 -4.95 -0.76 8.71
CA GLU A 83 -4.81 -0.47 10.14
C GLU A 83 -3.38 -0.01 10.47
N ASN A 84 -2.36 -0.71 9.98
CA ASN A 84 -0.96 -0.32 10.19
C ASN A 84 -0.65 1.06 9.56
N MET A 85 -1.12 1.30 8.33
CA MET A 85 -0.93 2.60 7.66
C MET A 85 -1.63 3.72 8.40
N PHE A 86 -2.87 3.50 8.87
CA PHE A 86 -3.60 4.48 9.65
C PHE A 86 -2.82 4.88 10.91
N TRP A 87 -2.38 3.89 11.71
CA TRP A 87 -1.66 4.17 12.95
C TRP A 87 -0.31 4.84 12.72
N ASN A 88 0.40 4.46 11.65
CA ASN A 88 1.65 5.11 11.26
C ASN A 88 1.43 6.58 10.87
N GLU A 89 0.46 6.86 10.00
CA GLU A 89 0.13 8.22 9.55
C GLU A 89 -0.36 9.10 10.71
N LEU A 90 -1.21 8.56 11.58
CA LEU A 90 -1.67 9.27 12.77
C LEU A 90 -0.50 9.59 13.71
N SER A 91 0.36 8.60 13.97
CA SER A 91 1.55 8.79 14.82
C SER A 91 2.49 9.85 14.23
N ASP A 92 2.71 9.83 12.91
CA ASP A 92 3.56 10.81 12.23
C ASP A 92 3.02 12.24 12.37
N LYS A 93 1.71 12.43 12.16
CA LYS A 93 1.06 13.75 12.29
C LYS A 93 1.09 14.27 13.72
N LEU A 94 0.76 13.42 14.70
CA LEU A 94 0.80 13.81 16.11
C LEU A 94 2.24 14.13 16.55
N ALA A 95 3.20 13.28 16.18
CA ALA A 95 4.60 13.50 16.51
C ALA A 95 5.19 14.75 15.83
N THR A 96 4.78 15.05 14.60
CA THR A 96 5.16 16.28 13.90
C THR A 96 4.73 17.50 14.69
N LYS A 97 3.46 17.54 15.12
CA LYS A 97 2.92 18.61 15.95
C LYS A 97 3.68 18.74 17.27
N ASP A 98 3.84 17.64 18.00
CA ASP A 98 4.48 17.66 19.32
C ASP A 98 5.98 17.99 19.25
N ALA A 99 6.68 17.55 18.21
CA ALA A 99 8.07 17.90 17.97
C ALA A 99 8.20 19.39 17.68
N PHE A 100 7.28 19.95 16.87
CA PHE A 100 7.24 21.39 16.59
C PHE A 100 6.99 22.21 17.85
N GLU A 101 6.01 21.81 18.68
CA GLU A 101 5.71 22.47 19.96
C GLU A 101 6.89 22.42 20.94
N LYS A 102 7.70 21.35 20.92
CA LYS A 102 8.87 21.20 21.78
C LYS A 102 10.07 22.04 21.34
N ILE A 103 10.29 22.20 20.05
CA ILE A 103 11.36 23.06 19.54
C ILE A 103 11.03 24.52 19.81
N GLY A 104 9.75 24.91 19.72
CA GLY A 104 9.29 26.24 20.10
C GLY A 104 9.77 27.38 19.19
N GLU A 105 10.56 27.06 18.17
CA GLU A 105 11.10 27.96 17.15
C GLU A 105 10.71 27.48 15.74
N GLU A 106 10.82 28.35 14.76
CA GLU A 106 10.65 27.98 13.35
C GLU A 106 11.70 26.93 12.96
N ILE A 107 11.31 25.94 12.14
CA ILE A 107 12.25 24.92 11.67
C ILE A 107 13.16 25.54 10.62
N THR A 108 14.45 25.57 10.92
CA THR A 108 15.54 26.05 10.05
C THR A 108 16.47 24.88 9.70
N GLU A 109 17.40 25.09 8.77
CA GLU A 109 18.40 24.07 8.44
C GLU A 109 19.24 23.65 9.67
N ASP A 110 19.46 24.57 10.61
CA ASP A 110 20.29 24.34 11.80
C ASP A 110 19.60 23.44 12.85
N ASN A 111 18.27 23.49 12.97
CA ASN A 111 17.50 22.70 13.96
C ASN A 111 16.73 21.52 13.33
N TYR A 112 16.81 21.33 12.02
CA TYR A 112 16.07 20.30 11.30
C TYR A 112 16.44 18.87 11.72
N GLU A 113 17.73 18.59 11.97
CA GLU A 113 18.15 17.26 12.43
C GLU A 113 17.60 16.94 13.83
N GLU A 114 17.58 17.94 14.71
CA GLU A 114 17.00 17.82 16.05
C GLU A 114 15.49 17.56 15.98
N PHE A 115 14.79 18.29 15.10
CA PHE A 115 13.39 18.05 14.80
C PHE A 115 13.11 16.62 14.35
N LEU A 116 13.88 16.11 13.38
CA LEU A 116 13.69 14.75 12.88
C LEU A 116 13.91 13.71 13.96
N LYS A 117 14.91 13.91 14.83
CA LYS A 117 15.19 13.02 15.95
C LYS A 117 14.07 13.03 16.98
N LEU A 118 13.62 14.21 17.39
CA LEU A 118 12.49 14.37 18.33
C LEU A 118 11.21 13.77 17.77
N LYS A 119 10.88 14.08 16.51
CA LYS A 119 9.72 13.52 15.82
C LYS A 119 9.78 11.99 15.83
N LYS A 120 10.91 11.40 15.45
CA LYS A 120 11.08 9.93 15.44
C LYS A 120 10.88 9.31 16.83
N ASP A 121 11.43 9.91 17.88
CA ASP A 121 11.28 9.41 19.25
C ASP A 121 9.82 9.49 19.71
N ILE A 122 9.08 10.53 19.31
CA ILE A 122 7.65 10.68 19.63
C ILE A 122 6.78 9.72 18.80
N ILE A 123 7.10 9.48 17.53
CA ILE A 123 6.41 8.48 16.68
C ILE A 123 6.46 7.12 17.37
N ASN A 124 7.64 6.68 17.82
CA ASN A 124 7.81 5.38 18.45
C ASN A 124 6.92 5.25 19.71
N LYS A 125 6.83 6.31 20.52
CA LYS A 125 5.96 6.35 21.70
C LYS A 125 4.48 6.23 21.34
N TYR A 126 4.02 6.93 20.30
CA TYR A 126 2.64 6.82 19.84
C TYR A 126 2.32 5.41 19.34
N ILE A 127 3.19 4.82 18.51
CA ILE A 127 3.02 3.45 18.01
C ILE A 127 2.96 2.42 19.15
N GLU A 128 3.85 2.53 20.15
CA GLU A 128 3.83 1.65 21.33
C GLU A 128 2.52 1.80 22.11
N ASN A 129 2.10 3.03 22.39
CA ASN A 129 0.85 3.30 23.11
C ASN A 129 -0.38 2.77 22.35
N PHE A 130 -0.43 2.91 21.03
CA PHE A 130 -1.54 2.41 20.22
C PHE A 130 -1.61 0.88 20.21
N LYS A 131 -0.46 0.21 20.18
CA LYS A 131 -0.37 -1.26 20.28
C LYS A 131 -0.79 -1.78 21.65
N GLU A 132 -0.34 -1.15 22.73
CA GLU A 132 -0.69 -1.57 24.10
C GLU A 132 -2.18 -1.39 24.41
N SER A 133 -2.80 -0.39 23.79
CA SER A 133 -4.20 -0.04 24.03
C SER A 133 -5.22 -0.90 23.26
N ASN A 134 -4.76 -1.87 22.43
CA ASN A 134 -5.60 -2.69 21.57
C ASN A 134 -6.64 -1.87 20.77
N TYR A 135 -6.23 -0.72 20.22
CA TYR A 135 -7.11 0.06 19.35
C TYR A 135 -7.30 -0.68 18.03
N HIS A 136 -8.35 -1.50 17.95
CA HIS A 136 -8.80 -2.09 16.70
C HIS A 136 -9.78 -1.17 16.01
N ILE A 137 -9.47 -0.79 14.77
CA ILE A 137 -10.40 -0.01 13.95
C ILE A 137 -11.45 -0.98 13.41
N LYS A 138 -12.63 -0.98 14.03
CA LYS A 138 -13.73 -1.89 13.63
C LYS A 138 -14.37 -1.50 12.30
N GLU A 139 -14.38 -0.22 11.96
CA GLU A 139 -14.85 0.31 10.68
C GLU A 139 -14.04 1.56 10.33
N LEU A 140 -13.33 1.56 9.21
CA LEU A 140 -12.79 2.77 8.61
C LEU A 140 -13.90 3.43 7.78
N PRO A 141 -14.09 4.76 7.85
CA PRO A 141 -15.08 5.44 7.02
C PRO A 141 -14.58 5.45 5.57
N TYR A 142 -15.00 4.47 4.78
CA TYR A 142 -14.91 4.47 3.32
C TYR A 142 -16.29 4.29 2.72
#